data_AF-A0A382P0U8-F1
#
_entry.id   AF-A0A382P0U8-F1
#
_cell.length_a   1.000
_cell.length_b   1.000
_cell.length_c   1.000
_cell.angle_alpha   90.00
_cell.angle_beta   90.00
_cell.angle_gamma   90.00
#
_symmetry.space_group_name_H-M   'P 1'
#
loop_
_entity.id
_entity.type
_entity.pdbx_description
1 polymer ?
#
loop_
_entity_poly.entity_id
_entity_poly.type
_entity_poly.pdbx_seq_one_letter_code
_entity_poly.pdbx_strand_id
1 'polypeptide(L)'
;MEKILINERQIYSLSITFAHFLSVINSFIFHKVVTFESKQKGVEIVYEFLRFFNSYIITFLLNLSLISIQVELLSLNPRIAGAISLPIVTVVTFFLLSKYAFNKT
;
A
#
# COMPACT_ATOMS: atom_id res chain seq x y z
N MET A 1 -26.65 8.23 24.78
CA MET A 1 -25.74 7.09 24.50
C MET A 1 -25.35 7.06 23.02
N GLU A 2 -26.30 7.11 22.08
CA GLU A 2 -26.06 7.10 20.63
C GLU A 2 -25.13 8.22 20.09
N LYS A 3 -25.28 9.47 20.56
CA LYS A 3 -24.38 10.58 20.17
C LYS A 3 -22.92 10.39 20.58
N ILE A 4 -22.66 9.68 21.68
CA ILE A 4 -21.30 9.39 22.17
C ILE A 4 -20.65 8.35 21.25
N LEU A 5 -21.39 7.30 20.88
CA LEU A 5 -20.92 6.25 19.96
C LEU A 5 -20.63 6.79 18.54
N ILE A 6 -21.43 7.75 18.06
CA ILE A 6 -21.19 8.42 16.76
C ILE A 6 -19.88 9.22 16.81
N ASN A 7 -19.63 9.95 17.90
CA ASN A 7 -18.40 10.72 18.08
C ASN A 7 -17.16 9.80 18.12
N GLU A 8 -17.22 8.69 18.87
CA GLU A 8 -16.12 7.72 18.92
C GLU A 8 -15.84 7.09 17.55
N ARG A 9 -16.87 6.72 16.79
CA ARG A 9 -16.71 6.17 15.44
C ARG A 9 -16.09 7.19 14.47
N GLN A 10 -16.47 8.47 14.57
CA GLN A 10 -15.89 9.54 13.76
C GLN A 10 -14.42 9.78 14.13
N ILE A 11 -14.09 9.86 15.42
CA ILE A 11 -12.71 10.01 15.91
C ILE A 11 -11.85 8.82 15.45
N TYR A 12 -12.37 7.60 15.56
CA TYR A 12 -11.67 6.40 15.10
C TYR A 12 -11.39 6.44 13.60
N SER A 13 -12.41 6.79 12.80
CA SER A 13 -12.28 6.85 11.34
C SER A 13 -11.32 7.95 10.88
N LEU A 14 -11.31 9.08 11.59
CA LEU A 14 -10.35 10.16 11.37
C LEU A 14 -8.93 9.70 11.74
N SER A 15 -8.78 9.06 12.89
CA SER A 15 -7.50 8.57 13.40
C SER A 15 -6.87 7.54 12.46
N ILE A 16 -7.65 6.57 11.97
CA ILE A 16 -7.13 5.56 11.04
C ILE A 16 -6.74 6.18 9.69
N THR A 17 -7.48 7.20 9.23
CA THR A 17 -7.14 7.94 8.02
C THR A 17 -5.81 8.67 8.19
N PHE A 18 -5.62 9.40 9.29
CA PHE A 18 -4.34 10.06 9.59
C PHE A 18 -3.19 9.06 9.75
N ALA A 19 -3.42 7.94 10.44
CA ALA A 19 -2.43 6.89 10.59
C ALA A 19 -2.02 6.29 9.24
N HIS A 20 -2.97 6.12 8.31
CA HIS A 20 -2.68 5.67 6.96
C HIS A 20 -1.79 6.66 6.20
N PHE A 21 -2.10 7.96 6.24
CA PHE A 21 -1.26 8.97 5.59
C PHE A 21 0.17 8.96 6.12
N LEU A 22 0.33 8.94 7.45
CA LEU A 22 1.64 8.86 8.09
C LEU A 22 2.38 7.56 7.71
N SER A 23 1.67 6.43 7.66
CA SER A 23 2.23 5.14 7.28
C SER A 23 2.75 5.14 5.83
N VAL A 24 2.00 5.72 4.89
CA VAL A 24 2.43 5.83 3.48
C VAL A 24 3.68 6.69 3.35
N ILE A 25 3.71 7.86 4.01
CA ILE A 25 4.88 8.75 4.00
C ILE A 25 6.09 8.04 4.60
N ASN A 26 5.91 7.41 5.76
CA ASN A 26 6.96 6.66 6.44
C ASN A 26 7.49 5.52 5.55
N SER A 27 6.59 4.75 4.93
CA SER A 27 6.97 3.69 3.99
C SER A 27 7.77 4.22 2.80
N PHE A 28 7.37 5.36 2.22
CA PHE A 28 8.14 6.00 1.15
C PHE A 28 9.55 6.38 1.60
N ILE A 29 9.69 7.01 2.77
CA ILE A 29 10.99 7.41 3.33
C ILE A 29 11.89 6.18 3.55
N PHE A 30 11.36 5.11 4.18
CA PHE A 30 12.13 3.90 4.41
C PHE A 30 12.57 3.23 3.11
N HIS A 31 11.68 3.11 2.12
CA HIS A 31 12.06 2.52 0.83
C HIS A 31 13.07 3.38 0.09
N LYS A 32 12.95 4.71 0.16
CA LYS A 32 13.88 5.65 -0.47
C LYS A 32 15.26 5.64 0.19
N VAL A 33 15.32 5.69 1.53
CA VAL A 33 16.57 5.88 2.28
C VAL A 33 17.26 4.57 2.62
N VAL A 34 16.49 3.52 2.93
CA VAL A 34 17.04 2.24 3.46
C VAL A 34 17.02 1.14 2.40
N THR A 35 15.92 0.97 1.67
CA THR A 35 15.78 -0.20 0.77
C THR A 35 16.45 0.00 -0.58
N PHE A 36 16.22 1.14 -1.22
CA PHE A 36 16.68 1.42 -2.58
C PHE A 36 17.71 2.55 -2.66
N GLU A 37 17.99 3.23 -1.54
CA GLU A 37 19.00 4.31 -1.42
C GLU A 37 18.98 5.32 -2.58
N SER A 38 17.78 5.76 -3.01
CA SER A 38 17.66 6.65 -4.17
C SER A 38 18.29 8.02 -3.90
N LYS A 39 19.10 8.48 -4.87
CA LYS A 39 19.84 9.75 -4.82
C LYS A 39 19.07 10.95 -5.37
N GLN A 40 17.82 10.79 -5.84
CA GLN A 40 17.05 11.89 -6.42
C GLN A 40 16.77 13.00 -5.40
N LYS A 41 16.94 14.25 -5.83
CA LYS A 41 16.81 15.46 -5.01
C LYS A 41 15.88 16.47 -5.67
N GLY A 42 15.31 17.37 -4.86
CA GLY A 42 14.45 18.45 -5.36
C GLY A 42 13.11 17.95 -5.91
N VAL A 43 12.73 18.44 -7.08
CA VAL A 43 11.41 18.17 -7.70
C VAL A 43 11.27 16.71 -8.13
N GLU A 44 12.37 16.04 -8.44
CA GLU A 44 12.39 14.63 -8.83
C GLU A 44 11.83 13.69 -7.74
N ILE A 45 11.98 14.07 -6.46
CA ILE A 45 11.41 13.33 -5.32
C ILE A 45 9.88 13.23 -5.42
N VAL A 46 9.22 14.28 -5.91
CA VAL A 46 7.76 14.28 -6.07
C VAL A 46 7.34 13.30 -7.15
N TYR A 47 8.10 13.22 -8.24
CA TYR A 47 7.85 12.23 -9.29
C TYR A 47 8.11 10.79 -8.81
N GLU A 48 9.15 10.55 -8.01
CA GLU A 48 9.35 9.26 -7.35
C GLU A 48 8.19 8.90 -6.42
N PHE A 49 7.72 9.87 -5.63
CA PHE A 49 6.58 9.65 -4.74
C PHE A 49 5.32 9.30 -5.53
N LEU A 50 5.06 9.97 -6.66
CA LEU A 50 3.92 9.64 -7.52
C LEU A 50 4.06 8.24 -8.14
N ARG A 51 5.26 7.83 -8.58
CA ARG A 51 5.49 6.47 -9.09
C ARG A 51 5.36 5.41 -7.99
N PHE A 52 5.84 5.71 -6.79
CA PHE A 52 5.65 4.89 -5.60
C PHE A 52 4.17 4.73 -5.29
N PHE A 53 3.43 5.83 -5.20
CA PHE A 53 1.99 5.82 -4.95
C PHE A 53 1.24 5.03 -6.02
N ASN A 54 1.57 5.23 -7.30
CA ASN A 54 0.98 4.47 -8.40
C ASN A 54 1.29 2.96 -8.31
N SER A 55 2.51 2.59 -7.89
CA SER A 55 2.87 1.19 -7.65
C SER A 55 1.99 0.55 -6.57
N TYR A 56 1.66 1.29 -5.50
CA TYR A 56 0.73 0.84 -4.46
C TYR A 56 -0.72 0.75 -4.95
N ILE A 57 -1.17 1.64 -5.85
CA ILE A 57 -2.49 1.51 -6.50
C ILE A 57 -2.57 0.23 -7.34
N ILE A 58 -1.57 -0.02 -8.18
CA ILE A 58 -1.50 -1.22 -9.02
C ILE A 58 -1.51 -2.48 -8.14
N THR A 59 -0.71 -2.46 -7.08
CA THR A 59 -0.62 -3.52 -6.08
C THR A 59 -1.96 -3.76 -5.39
N PHE A 60 -2.67 -2.70 -5.00
CA PHE A 60 -3.98 -2.79 -4.38
C PHE A 60 -5.01 -3.44 -5.31
N LEU A 61 -5.05 -3.01 -6.58
CA LEU A 61 -5.92 -3.61 -7.59
C LEU A 61 -5.58 -5.08 -7.83
N LEU A 62 -4.29 -5.42 -7.92
CA LEU A 62 -3.84 -6.80 -8.05
C LEU A 62 -4.29 -7.66 -6.87
N ASN A 63 -4.11 -7.17 -5.64
CA ASN A 63 -4.54 -7.89 -4.43
C ASN A 63 -6.06 -8.09 -4.42
N LEU A 64 -6.83 -7.07 -4.78
CA LEU A 64 -8.27 -7.16 -4.88
C LEU A 64 -8.70 -8.22 -5.90
N SER A 65 -8.12 -8.19 -7.10
CA SER A 65 -8.40 -9.20 -8.14
C SER A 65 -8.00 -10.61 -7.71
N LEU A 66 -6.85 -10.78 -7.06
CA LEU A 66 -6.39 -12.08 -6.56
C LEU A 66 -7.33 -12.65 -5.51
N ILE A 67 -7.75 -11.84 -4.54
CA ILE A 67 -8.70 -12.25 -3.50
C ILE A 67 -10.04 -12.61 -4.14
N SER A 68 -10.59 -11.77 -5.03
CA SER A 68 -11.85 -12.05 -5.73
C SER A 68 -11.79 -13.38 -6.49
N ILE A 69 -10.72 -13.62 -7.27
CA ILE A 69 -10.56 -14.88 -8.02
C ILE A 69 -10.48 -16.08 -7.06
N GLN A 70 -9.70 -15.98 -5.98
CA GLN A 70 -9.56 -17.06 -5.01
C GLN A 70 -10.88 -17.37 -4.27
N VAL A 71 -11.66 -16.35 -3.95
CA VAL A 71 -12.94 -16.53 -3.24
C VAL A 71 -14.02 -17.04 -4.20
N GLU A 72 -14.12 -16.49 -5.41
CA GLU A 72 -15.20 -16.83 -6.36
C GLU A 72 -14.92 -18.13 -7.12
N LEU A 73 -13.70 -18.33 -7.62
CA LEU A 73 -13.37 -19.50 -8.45
C LEU A 73 -12.99 -20.73 -7.61
N LEU A 74 -12.27 -20.51 -6.51
CA LEU A 74 -11.77 -21.60 -5.66
C LEU A 74 -12.61 -21.80 -4.39
N SER A 75 -13.65 -20.98 -4.17
CA SER A 75 -14.51 -21.02 -2.97
C SER A 75 -13.72 -20.98 -1.65
N LEU A 76 -12.55 -20.33 -1.66
CA LEU A 76 -11.70 -20.25 -0.48
C LEU A 76 -12.29 -19.29 0.55
N ASN A 77 -12.02 -19.55 1.83
CA ASN A 77 -12.36 -18.62 2.89
C ASN A 77 -11.62 -17.28 2.65
N PRO A 78 -12.30 -16.12 2.73
CA PRO A 78 -11.69 -14.80 2.49
C PRO A 78 -10.43 -14.55 3.32
N ARG A 79 -10.36 -15.07 4.55
CA ARG A 79 -9.19 -14.93 5.42
C ARG A 79 -7.97 -15.66 4.86
N ILE A 80 -8.19 -16.88 4.35
CA ILE A 80 -7.13 -17.72 3.78
C ILE A 80 -6.70 -17.15 2.43
N ALA A 81 -7.65 -16.72 1.60
CA ALA A 81 -7.36 -16.05 0.33
C ALA A 81 -6.51 -14.78 0.51
N GLY A 82 -6.83 -13.97 1.52
CA GLY A 82 -6.00 -12.81 1.88
C GLY A 82 -4.58 -13.21 2.29
N ALA A 83 -4.44 -14.23 3.14
CA ALA A 83 -3.14 -14.70 3.60
C ALA A 83 -2.25 -15.22 2.44
N ILE A 84 -2.84 -15.90 1.46
CA ILE A 84 -2.11 -16.40 0.26
C ILE A 84 -1.79 -15.27 -0.71
N SER A 85 -2.68 -14.27 -0.83
CA SER A 85 -2.47 -13.13 -1.74
C SER A 85 -1.32 -12.24 -1.27
N LEU A 86 -1.16 -12.05 0.04
CA LEU A 86 -0.12 -11.20 0.62
C LEU A 86 1.30 -11.48 0.09
N PRO A 87 1.86 -12.71 0.14
CA PRO A 87 3.22 -12.97 -0.36
C PRO A 87 3.35 -12.69 -1.86
N ILE A 88 2.34 -13.04 -2.66
CA ILE A 88 2.34 -12.80 -4.12
C ILE A 88 2.41 -11.29 -4.39
N VAL A 89 1.52 -10.55 -3.72
CA VAL A 89 1.41 -9.11 -3.85
C VAL A 89 2.70 -8.44 -3.38
N THR A 90 3.27 -8.84 -2.24
CA THR A 90 4.56 -8.30 -1.74
C THR A 90 5.69 -8.46 -2.76
N VAL A 91 5.81 -9.61 -3.42
CA VAL A 91 6.85 -9.84 -4.45
C VAL A 91 6.63 -8.91 -5.64
N VAL A 92 5.38 -8.79 -6.12
CA VAL A 92 5.07 -7.89 -7.24
C VAL A 92 5.33 -6.42 -6.88
N THR A 93 4.92 -5.98 -5.68
CA THR A 93 5.19 -4.65 -5.16
C THR A 93 6.68 -4.37 -5.13
N PHE A 94 7.48 -5.33 -4.63
CA PHE A 94 8.93 -5.16 -4.58
C PHE A 94 9.52 -4.93 -5.98
N PHE A 95 9.07 -5.69 -6.98
CA PHE A 95 9.52 -5.49 -8.36
C PHE A 95 9.05 -4.16 -8.95
N LEU A 96 7.80 -3.74 -8.71
CA LEU A 96 7.30 -2.43 -9.11
C LEU A 96 8.12 -1.31 -8.47
N LEU A 97 8.40 -1.40 -7.18
CA LEU A 97 9.19 -0.39 -6.50
C LEU A 97 10.63 -0.36 -7.02
N SER A 98 11.28 -1.52 -7.13
CA SER A 98 12.66 -1.62 -7.60
C SER A 98 12.84 -1.18 -9.06
N LYS A 99 11.95 -1.61 -9.96
CA LYS A 99 12.09 -1.41 -11.42
C LYS A 99 11.27 -0.27 -12.01
N TYR A 100 10.32 0.30 -11.28
CA TYR A 100 9.51 1.41 -11.78
C TYR A 100 9.63 2.65 -10.89
N ALA A 101 9.43 2.52 -9.58
CA ALA A 101 9.46 3.67 -8.68
C ALA A 101 10.89 4.22 -8.46
N PHE A 102 11.84 3.33 -8.17
CA PHE A 102 13.24 3.66 -7.87
C PHE A 102 14.21 3.21 -8.98
N ASN A 103 13.70 2.99 -10.20
CA ASN A 103 14.50 2.50 -11.31
C ASN A 103 15.60 3.50 -11.68
N LYS A 104 16.85 3.12 -11.40
CA LYS A 104 18.08 3.81 -11.77
C LYS A 104 18.01 5.32 -11.61
N THR A 105 18.32 5.74 -10.40
CA THR A 105 19.17 6.92 -10.20
C THR A 105 20.57 6.46 -9.84
#